data_AF-A0A1W1UZP0-F1
#
_entry.id   AF-A0A1W1UZP0-F1
#
_cell.length_a   1.000
_cell.length_b   1.000
_cell.length_c   1.000
_cell.angle_alpha   90.00
_cell.angle_beta   90.00
_cell.angle_gamma   90.00
#
_symmetry.space_group_name_H-M   'P 1'
#
loop_
_entity.id
_entity.type
_entity.pdbx_description
1 polymer ?
#
loop_
_entity_poly.entity_id
_entity_poly.type
_entity_poly.pdbx_seq_one_letter_code
_entity_poly.pdbx_strand_id
1 'polypeptide(L)'
;MVRQRKEDTKLYNRLPALRAEREMSRAELATAIGVNPQSVGFIERGDYGPSLELALKIAQVFNLPVEAIFSLTPLSPLSVQIYGGKDTE
;
A
#
# COMPACT_ATOMS: atom_id res chain seq x y z
N MET A 1 -30.53 -4.04 11.07
CA MET A 1 -29.38 -3.16 11.37
C MET A 1 -28.65 -2.85 10.09
N VAL A 2 -28.87 -1.66 9.52
CA VAL A 2 -28.08 -1.18 8.38
C VAL A 2 -26.68 -0.88 8.92
N ARG A 3 -25.69 -1.70 8.54
CA ARG A 3 -24.28 -1.31 8.70
C ARG A 3 -24.11 -0.07 7.83
N GLN A 4 -24.10 1.11 8.45
CA GLN A 4 -23.73 2.34 7.77
C GLN A 4 -22.33 2.10 7.17
N ARG A 5 -22.21 2.11 5.84
CA ARG A 5 -20.90 2.19 5.18
C ARG A 5 -20.33 3.54 5.60
N LYS A 6 -19.41 3.53 6.57
CA LYS A 6 -18.53 4.67 6.84
C LYS A 6 -17.98 5.12 5.50
N GLU A 7 -18.03 6.42 5.23
CA GLU A 7 -17.49 7.05 4.02
C GLU A 7 -16.24 6.32 3.54
N ASP A 8 -16.28 5.87 2.28
CA ASP A 8 -15.23 5.10 1.62
C ASP A 8 -13.92 5.90 1.66
N THR A 9 -13.20 5.79 2.79
CA THR A 9 -11.91 6.45 2.95
C THR A 9 -10.96 5.69 2.05
N LYS A 10 -10.72 6.25 0.86
CA LYS A 10 -9.84 5.67 -0.15
C LYS A 10 -8.46 5.47 0.45
N LEU A 11 -8.05 4.22 0.58
CA LEU A 11 -6.73 3.88 1.08
C LEU A 11 -5.72 3.97 -0.07
N TYR A 12 -4.79 4.91 0.02
CA TYR A 12 -3.67 5.04 -0.90
C TYR A 12 -2.56 4.08 -0.48
N ASN A 13 -1.84 3.51 -1.44
CA ASN A 13 -0.75 2.60 -1.15
C ASN A 13 0.42 2.72 -2.15
N ARG A 14 1.63 2.37 -1.71
CA ARG A 14 2.84 2.27 -2.56
C ARG A 14 3.11 0.84 -3.04
N LEU A 15 2.18 -0.08 -2.83
CA LEU A 15 2.43 -1.52 -3.01
C LEU A 15 2.88 -1.89 -4.44
N PRO A 16 2.30 -1.32 -5.53
CA PRO A 16 2.79 -1.58 -6.88
C PRO A 16 4.25 -1.14 -7.09
N ALA A 17 4.62 0.04 -6.56
CA ALA A 17 5.95 0.59 -6.71
C ALA A 17 6.97 -0.22 -5.91
N LEU A 18 6.66 -0.57 -4.66
CA LEU A 18 7.53 -1.37 -3.80
C LEU A 18 7.75 -2.78 -4.35
N ARG A 19 6.73 -3.41 -4.92
CA ARG A 19 6.91 -4.69 -5.61
C ARG A 19 7.81 -4.54 -6.85
N ALA A 20 7.58 -3.52 -7.67
CA ALA A 20 8.38 -3.30 -8.87
C ALA A 20 9.86 -3.05 -8.53
N GLU A 21 10.14 -2.28 -7.47
CA GLU A 21 11.48 -2.05 -6.94
C GLU A 21 12.22 -3.34 -6.57
N ARG A 22 11.48 -4.37 -6.13
CA ARG A 22 12.02 -5.68 -5.75
C ARG A 22 11.86 -6.76 -6.80
N GLU A 23 11.46 -6.41 -8.02
CA GLU A 23 11.11 -7.35 -9.09
C GLU A 23 10.10 -8.43 -8.65
N MET A 24 9.28 -8.11 -7.65
CA MET A 24 8.39 -9.05 -6.97
C MET A 24 7.04 -9.11 -7.67
N SER A 25 6.60 -10.30 -8.05
CA SER A 25 5.26 -10.53 -8.60
C SER A 25 4.17 -10.48 -7.53
N ARG A 26 2.91 -10.32 -7.96
CA ARG A 26 1.76 -10.41 -7.05
C ARG A 26 1.64 -11.79 -6.40
N ALA A 27 1.99 -12.84 -7.14
CA ALA A 27 1.93 -14.21 -6.65
C ALA A 27 2.93 -14.42 -5.51
N GLU A 28 4.18 -13.96 -5.68
CA GLU A 28 5.21 -14.05 -4.63
C GLU A 28 4.81 -13.28 -3.38
N LEU A 29 4.29 -12.05 -3.53
CA LEU A 29 3.82 -11.27 -2.38
C LEU A 29 2.66 -11.99 -1.67
N ALA A 30 1.71 -12.53 -2.44
CA ALA A 30 0.57 -13.25 -1.90
C ALA A 30 1.00 -14.50 -1.12
N THR A 31 1.97 -15.26 -1.65
CA THR A 31 2.58 -16.40 -0.96
C THR A 31 3.26 -15.95 0.34
N ALA A 32 4.03 -14.86 0.32
CA ALA A 32 4.74 -14.36 1.49
C ALA A 32 3.81 -13.92 2.65
N ILE A 33 2.62 -13.41 2.32
CA ILE A 33 1.65 -12.93 3.33
C ILE A 33 0.47 -13.90 3.56
N GLY A 34 0.46 -15.05 2.86
CA GLY A 34 -0.51 -16.13 3.04
C GLY A 34 -1.92 -15.82 2.50
N VAL A 35 -2.03 -15.17 1.34
CA VAL A 35 -3.31 -14.80 0.70
C VAL A 35 -3.39 -15.23 -0.77
N ASN A 36 -4.55 -15.05 -1.39
CA ASN A 36 -4.71 -15.27 -2.83
C ASN A 36 -4.04 -14.12 -3.64
N PRO A 37 -3.35 -14.40 -4.76
CA PRO A 37 -2.78 -13.37 -5.65
C PRO A 37 -3.76 -12.26 -6.07
N GLN A 38 -5.06 -12.58 -6.20
CA GLN A 38 -6.10 -11.60 -6.50
C GLN A 38 -6.26 -10.56 -5.37
N SER A 39 -6.13 -10.98 -4.11
CA SER A 39 -6.17 -10.09 -2.93
C SER A 39 -5.14 -8.98 -3.02
N VAL A 40 -3.91 -9.30 -3.44
CA VAL A 40 -2.86 -8.30 -3.68
C VAL A 40 -3.31 -7.30 -4.76
N GLY A 41 -3.89 -7.79 -5.86
CA GLY A 41 -4.38 -6.92 -6.93
C GLY A 41 -5.49 -5.95 -6.49
N PHE A 42 -6.41 -6.40 -5.64
CA PHE A 42 -7.46 -5.54 -5.07
C PHE A 42 -6.89 -4.47 -4.13
N ILE A 43 -5.92 -4.84 -3.28
CA ILE A 43 -5.23 -3.90 -2.39
C ILE A 43 -4.51 -2.83 -3.19
N GLU A 44 -3.79 -3.22 -4.25
CA GLU A 44 -3.06 -2.29 -5.11
C GLU A 44 -3.95 -1.24 -5.78
N ARG A 45 -5.14 -1.65 -6.23
CA ARG A 45 -6.12 -0.73 -6.82
C ARG A 45 -6.87 0.11 -5.78
N GLY A 46 -6.77 -0.25 -4.50
CA GLY A 46 -7.54 0.37 -3.42
C GLY A 46 -9.00 -0.06 -3.39
N ASP A 47 -9.34 -1.19 -4.02
CA ASP A 47 -10.71 -1.73 -4.08
C ASP A 47 -11.18 -2.19 -2.69
N TYR A 48 -10.25 -2.60 -1.82
CA TYR A 48 -10.50 -2.78 -0.39
C TYR A 48 -9.22 -2.54 0.42
N GLY A 49 -9.39 -2.10 1.68
CA GLY A 49 -8.28 -1.93 2.62
C GLY A 49 -7.91 -3.26 3.30
N PRO A 50 -6.61 -3.62 3.38
CA PRO A 50 -6.18 -4.82 4.08
C PRO A 50 -6.59 -4.76 5.56
N SER A 51 -6.72 -5.93 6.20
CA SER A 51 -6.79 -5.99 7.67
C SER A 51 -5.49 -5.47 8.27
N LEU A 52 -5.51 -5.08 9.55
CA LEU A 52 -4.30 -4.67 10.27
C LEU A 52 -3.21 -5.75 10.21
N GLU A 53 -3.59 -7.02 10.38
CA GLU A 53 -2.67 -8.15 10.28
C GLU A 53 -2.00 -8.21 8.90
N LEU A 54 -2.78 -8.06 7.82
CA LEU A 54 -2.25 -8.11 6.46
C LEU A 54 -1.35 -6.89 6.16
N ALA A 55 -1.71 -5.71 6.65
CA ALA A 55 -0.88 -4.52 6.54
C ALA A 55 0.47 -4.70 7.26
N LEU A 56 0.48 -5.30 8.45
CA LEU A 56 1.69 -5.60 9.20
C LEU A 56 2.56 -6.67 8.52
N LYS A 57 1.96 -7.71 7.95
CA LYS A 57 2.69 -8.72 7.14
C LYS A 57 3.35 -8.09 5.92
N ILE A 58 2.64 -7.21 5.22
CA ILE A 58 3.18 -6.46 4.08
C ILE A 58 4.34 -5.57 4.54
N ALA A 59 4.19 -4.84 5.64
CA ALA A 59 5.25 -4.04 6.25
C ALA A 59 6.52 -4.85 6.54
N GLN A 60 6.37 -6.06 7.09
CA GLN A 60 7.50 -6.97 7.33
C GLN A 60 8.17 -7.42 6.03
N VAL A 61 7.40 -7.82 5.01
CA VAL A 61 7.95 -8.21 3.70
C VAL A 61 8.81 -7.09 3.13
N PHE A 62 8.31 -5.85 3.17
CA PHE A 62 9.04 -4.69 2.63
C PHE A 62 10.03 -4.06 3.60
N ASN A 63 10.16 -4.54 4.84
CA ASN A 63 11.00 -3.94 5.88
C ASN A 63 10.78 -2.41 6.00
N LEU A 64 9.51 -1.99 6.01
CA LEU A 64 9.09 -0.60 6.07
C LEU A 64 7.96 -0.45 7.09
N PRO A 65 7.82 0.72 7.73
CA PRO A 65 6.65 0.99 8.57
C PRO A 65 5.36 0.99 7.73
N VAL A 66 4.22 0.68 8.34
CA VAL A 66 2.91 0.60 7.66
C VAL A 66 2.58 1.92 6.96
N GLU A 67 2.90 3.04 7.59
CA GLU A 67 2.65 4.41 7.12
C GLU A 67 3.49 4.80 5.90
N ALA A 68 4.63 4.12 5.67
CA ALA A 68 5.39 4.28 4.42
C ALA A 68 4.72 3.57 3.24
N ILE A 69 3.89 2.56 3.51
CA ILE A 69 3.23 1.73 2.51
C ILE A 69 1.80 2.20 2.25
N PHE A 70 1.06 2.59 3.28
CA PHE A 70 -0.37 2.93 3.22
C PHE A 70 -0.63 4.32 3.80
N SER A 71 -1.59 5.04 3.23
CA SER A 71 -2.01 6.36 3.70
C SER A 71 -3.50 6.61 3.45
N LEU A 72 -4.13 7.39 4.33
CA LEU A 72 -5.49 7.91 4.12
C LEU A 72 -5.50 9.18 3.25
N THR A 73 -4.33 9.72 2.91
CA THR A 73 -4.14 10.84 1.99
C THR A 73 -3.32 10.42 0.78
N PRO A 74 -3.46 11.12 -0.37
CA PRO A 74 -2.66 10.83 -1.56
C PRO A 74 -1.15 10.83 -1.27
N LEU A 75 -0.48 9.77 -1.71
CA LEU A 75 0.97 9.63 -1.57
C LEU A 75 1.66 10.41 -2.68
N SER A 76 2.51 11.38 -2.31
CA SER A 76 3.35 12.08 -3.28
C SER A 76 4.36 11.11 -3.94
N PRO A 77 4.66 11.28 -5.24
CA PRO A 77 5.75 10.54 -5.89
C PRO A 77 7.07 10.73 -5.14
N LEU A 78 7.90 9.69 -5.08
CA LEU A 78 9.21 9.76 -4.40
C LEU A 78 10.13 10.82 -5.03
N SER A 79 10.05 11.03 -6.34
CA SER A 79 10.80 12.09 -7.02
C SER A 79 10.48 13.48 -6.49
N VAL A 80 9.22 13.76 -6.18
CA VAL A 80 8.80 15.04 -5.58
C VAL A 80 9.31 15.15 -4.14
N GLN A 81 9.34 14.06 -3.39
CA GLN A 81 9.86 14.08 -2.01
C GLN A 81 11.38 14.27 -1.96
N ILE A 82 12.11 13.70 -2.92
CA ILE A 82 13.58 13.75 -2.97
C ILE A 82 14.08 15.06 -3.61
N TYR A 83 13.43 15.52 -4.69
CA TYR A 83 13.90 16.66 -5.49
C TYR A 83 13.02 17.90 -5.40
N GLY A 84 11.78 17.79 -4.92
CA GLY A 84 10.88 18.93 -4.74
C GLY A 84 11.19 19.81 -3.51
N GLY A 85 12.29 19.50 -2.81
CA GLY A 85 12.82 20.27 -1.68
C GLY A 85 14.01 21.15 -2.05
N LYS A 86 13.91 21.90 -3.14
CA LYS A 86 14.67 23.13 -3.39
C LYS A 86 13.71 24.09 -4.07
N ASP A 87 13.66 25.34 -3.60
CA ASP A 87 12.65 26.39 -3.88
C ASP A 87 11.56 26.39 -2.79
N THR A 88 11.65 27.11 -1.67
CA THR A 88 11.82 28.56 -1.53
C THR A 88 12.11 28.87 -0.04
N GLU A 89 13.26 29.48 0.27
CA GLU A 89 13.36 30.50 1.34
C GLU A 89 13.12 31.87 0.71
#